data_AF-A0A6V7LUK9-F1
#
_entry.id   AF-A0A6V7LUK9-F1
#
_cell.length_a   1.000
_cell.length_b   1.000
_cell.length_c   1.000
_cell.angle_alpha   90.00
_cell.angle_beta   90.00
_cell.angle_gamma   90.00
#
_symmetry.space_group_name_H-M   'P 1'
#
loop_
_entity.id
_entity.type
_entity.pdbx_description
1 polymer ?
#
loop_
_entity_poly.entity_id
_entity_poly.type
_entity_poly.pdbx_seq_one_letter_code
_entity_poly.pdbx_strand_id
1 'polypeptide(L)' 'VHIGQGIEVDRTCFNNALTNANGKNTIFVKNMATMLWTIEELKTHSPTGAKSNRVKGKTQKPALDVTKMAALT' A
#
# COMPACT_ATOMS: atom_id res chain seq x y z
N VAL A 1 16.26 2.77 2.97
CA VAL A 1 15.57 3.14 4.23
C VAL A 1 14.77 1.94 4.65
N HIS A 2 15.04 1.42 5.85
CA HIS A 2 14.28 0.31 6.41
C HIS A 2 12.95 0.84 6.95
N ILE A 3 11.84 0.29 6.45
CA ILE A 3 10.49 0.70 6.84
C ILE A 3 9.80 -0.35 7.73
N GLY A 4 10.52 -1.39 8.17
CA GLY A 4 9.97 -2.48 8.97
C GLY A 4 9.76 -3.77 8.18
N GLN A 5 9.55 -4.89 8.89
CA GLN A 5 9.34 -6.23 8.32
C GLN A 5 10.39 -6.68 7.29
N GLY A 6 11.62 -6.18 7.41
CA GLY A 6 12.71 -6.47 6.45
C GLY A 6 12.57 -5.78 5.10
N ILE A 7 11.64 -4.83 4.95
CA ILE A 7 11.43 -4.11 3.70
C ILE A 7 12.30 -2.86 3.66
N GLU A 8 13.00 -2.72 2.55
CA GLU A 8 13.82 -1.56 2.25
C GLU A 8 13.26 -0.83 1.03
N VAL A 9 13.23 0.50 1.15
CA VAL A 9 12.90 1.40 0.04
C VAL A 9 14.07 2.34 -0.22
N ASP A 10 14.19 2.79 -1.46
CA ASP A 10 15.18 3.79 -1.82
C ASP A 10 14.98 5.08 -1.00
N ARG A 11 16.10 5.66 -0.55
CA ARG A 11 16.08 6.84 0.33
C ARG A 11 15.52 8.07 -0.36
N THR A 12 15.83 8.24 -1.65
CA THR A 12 15.33 9.36 -2.46
C THR A 12 13.83 9.24 -2.62
N CYS A 13 13.35 8.04 -2.95
CA CYS A 13 11.92 7.74 -3.05
C CYS A 13 11.18 8.02 -1.74
N PHE A 14 11.72 7.56 -0.60
CA PHE A 14 11.13 7.80 0.72
C PHE A 14 11.02 9.29 1.04
N ASN A 15 12.10 10.05 0.84
CA ASN A 15 12.11 11.49 1.10
C ASN A 15 11.14 12.25 0.18
N ASN A 16 11.05 11.86 -1.09
CA ASN A 16 10.09 12.42 -2.04
C ASN A 16 8.65 12.11 -1.61
N ALA A 17 8.36 10.88 -1.17
CA ALA A 17 7.05 10.51 -0.65
C ALA A 17 6.66 11.35 0.58
N LEU A 18 7.60 11.56 1.51
CA LEU A 18 7.42 12.36 2.71
C LEU A 18 7.18 13.85 2.39
N THR A 19 7.98 14.40 1.47
CA THR A 19 7.90 15.80 1.04
C THR A 19 6.57 16.06 0.31
N ASN A 20 6.21 15.21 -0.64
CA ASN A 20 4.94 15.31 -1.38
C ASN A 20 3.72 15.13 -0.48
N ALA A 21 3.85 14.43 0.64
CA ALA A 21 2.76 14.24 1.58
C ALA A 21 2.36 15.53 2.32
N ASN A 22 3.26 16.52 2.42
CA ASN A 22 3.01 17.79 3.12
C ASN A 22 2.36 17.60 4.51
N GLY A 23 2.89 16.64 5.29
CA GLY A 23 2.40 16.30 6.64
C GLY A 23 1.11 15.45 6.68
N LYS A 24 0.51 15.10 5.54
CA LYS A 24 -0.69 14.24 5.50
C LYS A 24 -0.30 12.78 5.41
N ASN A 25 -0.47 12.04 6.51
CA ASN A 25 -0.14 10.61 6.58
C ASN A 25 -0.86 9.78 5.49
N THR A 26 -2.11 10.12 5.17
CA THR A 26 -2.86 9.43 4.11
C THR A 26 -2.27 9.59 2.72
N ILE A 27 -1.60 10.71 2.44
CA ILE A 27 -0.90 10.93 1.16
C ILE A 27 0.43 10.21 1.18
N PHE A 28 1.15 10.26 2.30
CA PHE A 28 2.40 9.50 2.48
C PHE A 28 2.19 8.01 2.23
N VAL A 29 1.17 7.42 2.87
CA VAL A 29 0.80 6.01 2.72
C VAL A 29 0.46 5.67 1.26
N LYS A 30 -0.25 6.54 0.54
CA LYS A 30 -0.56 6.33 -0.89
C LYS A 30 0.69 6.36 -1.76
N ASN A 31 1.59 7.33 -1.53
CA ASN A 31 2.85 7.44 -2.26
C ASN A 31 3.72 6.20 -2.02
N MET A 32 3.84 5.77 -0.76
CA MET A 32 4.57 4.56 -0.39
C MET A 32 3.92 3.29 -0.98
N ALA A 33 2.59 3.21 -1.03
CA ALA A 33 1.90 2.08 -1.65
C ALA A 33 2.24 1.93 -3.15
N THR A 34 2.38 3.04 -3.89
CA THR A 34 2.81 2.98 -5.29
C THR A 34 4.26 2.52 -5.49
N MET A 35 5.06 2.51 -4.42
CA MET A 35 6.44 2.00 -4.44
C MET A 35 6.52 0.51 -4.07
N LEU A 36 5.61 0.03 -3.21
CA LEU A 36 5.61 -1.35 -2.73
C LEU A 36 4.81 -2.32 -3.61
N TRP A 37 3.84 -1.81 -4.36
CA TRP A 37 2.97 -2.58 -5.25
C TRP A 37 2.90 -1.96 -6.63
N THR A 38 2.73 -2.82 -7.62
CA THR A 38 2.43 -2.39 -8.99
C THR A 38 1.02 -1.78 -9.07
N ILE A 39 0.81 -0.93 -10.07
CA ILE A 39 -0.51 -0.34 -10.35
C ILE A 39 -1.56 -1.44 -10.61
N GLU A 40 -1.16 -2.54 -11.26
CA GLU A 40 -2.04 -3.67 -11.54
C GLU A 40 -2.46 -4.39 -10.26
N GLU A 41 -1.52 -4.66 -9.35
CA GLU A 41 -1.83 -5.23 -8.03
C GLU A 41 -2.78 -4.33 -7.25
N LEU A 42 -2.53 -3.02 -7.19
CA LEU A 42 -3.39 -2.08 -6.48
C LEU A 42 -4.82 -2.01 -7.05
N LYS A 43 -5.01 -2.28 -8.36
CA LYS A 43 -6.33 -2.32 -9.00
C LYS A 43 -7.04 -3.65 -8.78
N THR A 44 -6.30 -4.75 -8.79
CA THR A 44 -6.86 -6.12 -8.80
C THR A 44 -6.97 -6.74 -7.41
N HIS A 45 -6.17 -6.27 -6.44
CA HIS A 45 -6.16 -6.74 -5.07
C HIS A 45 -6.92 -5.79 -4.13
N SER A 46 -7.14 -6.23 -2.89
CA SER A 46 -7.72 -5.44 -1.82
C SER A 46 -6.89 -5.59 -0.54
N PRO A 47 -6.97 -4.65 0.42
CA PRO A 47 -6.19 -4.76 1.64
C PRO A 47 -6.42 -6.06 2.40
N THR A 48 -7.67 -6.50 2.54
CA THR A 48 -8.02 -7.67 3.38
C THR A 48 -8.40 -8.91 2.59
N GLY A 49 -8.60 -8.79 1.28
CA GLY A 49 -9.18 -9.88 0.48
C GLY A 49 -10.66 -10.14 0.76
N ALA A 50 -11.30 -9.40 1.67
CA ALA A 50 -12.67 -9.69 2.10
C ALA A 50 -13.73 -9.28 1.05
N LYS A 51 -14.83 -10.03 0.98
CA LYS A 51 -15.99 -9.65 0.16
C LYS A 51 -16.71 -8.46 0.78
N SER A 52 -17.24 -7.57 -0.06
CA SER A 52 -18.07 -6.45 0.41
C SER A 52 -19.47 -6.94 0.75
N ASN A 53 -19.93 -6.73 1.98
CA ASN A 53 -21.30 -7.05 2.40
C ASN A 53 -22.36 -6.23 1.64
N ARG A 54 -21.99 -5.04 1.15
CA ARG A 54 -22.89 -4.13 0.43
C ARG A 54 -23.08 -4.52 -1.04
N VAL A 55 -22.06 -5.07 -1.68
CA VAL A 55 -22.10 -5.40 -3.11
C VAL A 55 -21.97 -6.91 -3.28
N LYS A 56 -23.11 -7.58 -3.32
CA LYS A 56 -23.21 -9.02 -3.54
C LYS A 56 -22.86 -9.35 -5.01
N GLY A 57 -22.14 -10.45 -5.23
CA GLY A 57 -21.87 -10.99 -6.58
C GLY A 57 -20.65 -10.44 -7.32
N LYS A 58 -19.91 -9.46 -6.77
CA LYS A 58 -18.61 -9.07 -7.36
C LYS A 58 -17.54 -10.10 -7.00
N THR A 59 -16.65 -10.36 -7.96
CA THR A 59 -15.48 -11.23 -7.79
C THR A 59 -14.66 -10.75 -6.59
N GLN A 60 -14.34 -11.68 -5.69
CA GLN A 60 -13.50 -11.41 -4.54
C GLN A 60 -12.10 -11.04 -5.04
N LYS A 61 -11.60 -9.88 -4.62
CA LYS A 61 -10.22 -9.49 -4.91
C LYS A 61 -9.29 -10.24 -3.96
N PRO A 62 -8.14 -10.77 -4.42
CA PRO A 62 -7.11 -11.30 -3.53
C PRO A 62 -6.60 -10.23 -2.54
N ALA A 63 -6.05 -10.68 -1.42
CA ALA A 63 -5.45 -9.78 -0.42
C ALA A 63 -4.08 -9.28 -0.88
N LEU A 64 -3.74 -8.04 -0.55
CA LEU A 64 -2.38 -7.53 -0.70
C LEU A 64 -1.43 -8.23 0.27
N ASP A 65 -0.14 -8.27 -0.08
CA ASP A 65 0.91 -8.84 0.77
C ASP A 65 0.89 -8.21 2.17
N VAL A 66 0.58 -9.05 3.16
CA VAL A 66 0.41 -8.66 4.56
C VAL A 66 1.72 -8.13 5.15
N THR A 67 2.86 -8.63 4.70
CA THR A 67 4.20 -8.19 5.16
C THR A 67 4.46 -6.75 4.72
N LYS A 68 4.16 -6.45 3.45
CA LYS A 68 4.27 -5.09 2.89
C LYS A 68 3.28 -4.12 3.53
N MET A 69 2.07 -4.58 3.86
CA MET A 69 1.11 -3.76 4.59
C MET A 69 1.55 -3.48 6.03
N ALA A 70 2.07 -4.47 6.74
CA ALA A 70 2.52 -4.34 8.12
C ALA A 70 3.75 -3.43 8.27
N ALA A 71 4.57 -3.29 7.23
CA ALA A 71 5.67 -2.32 7.20
C ALA A 71 5.22 -0.87 6.98
N LEU A 72 3.94 -0.65 6.64
CA LEU A 72 3.43 0.67 6.23
C LEU A 72 2.40 1.24 7.20
N THR A 73 1.95 0.42 8.17
CA THR A 73 1.09 0.76 9.30
C THR A 73 1.89 1.25 10.50
#